data_AF-A0A970B8Z0-F1
#
_entry.id   AF-A0A970B8Z0-F1
#
_cell.length_a   1.000
_cell.length_b   1.000
_cell.length_c   1.000
_cell.angle_alpha   90.00
_cell.angle_beta   90.00
_cell.angle_gamma   90.00
#
_symmetry.space_group_name_H-M   'P 1'
#
loop_
_entity.id
_entity.type
_entity.pdbx_description
1 polymer ?
#
loop_
_entity_poly.entity_id
_entity_poly.type
_entity_poly.pdbx_seq_one_letter_code
_entity_poly.pdbx_strand_id
1 'polypeptide(L)' 'MKQFDLVVIGAGQGGLPAAALAARLGANIALIEMGEVGGT' A
#
# COMPACT_ATOMS: atom_id res chain seq x y z
N MET A 1 -10.39 -16.74 -1.47
CA MET A 1 -10.15 -15.34 -1.84
C MET A 1 -9.56 -14.63 -0.63
N LYS A 2 -8.58 -13.73 -0.80
CA LYS A 2 -8.08 -12.89 0.30
C LYS A 2 -8.94 -11.63 0.39
N GLN A 3 -9.25 -11.18 1.60
CA GLN A 3 -9.96 -9.94 1.88
C GLN A 3 -9.01 -8.94 2.54
N PHE A 4 -9.14 -7.69 2.15
CA PHE A 4 -8.35 -6.56 2.63
C PHE A 4 -9.29 -5.39 2.87
N ASP A 5 -8.99 -4.57 3.87
CA ASP A 5 -9.72 -3.34 4.16
C ASP A 5 -9.34 -2.23 3.17
N LEU A 6 -8.11 -2.27 2.64
CA LEU A 6 -7.59 -1.32 1.65
C LEU A 6 -6.61 -2.01 0.70
N VAL A 7 -6.74 -1.71 -0.59
CA VAL A 7 -5.75 -2.08 -1.62
C VAL A 7 -5.15 -0.80 -2.18
N VAL A 8 -3.82 -0.68 -2.13
CA VAL A 8 -3.05 0.44 -2.68
C VAL A 8 -2.29 -0.05 -3.91
N ILE A 9 -2.49 0.61 -5.05
CA ILE A 9 -1.79 0.32 -6.31
C ILE A 9 -0.78 1.44 -6.56
N GLY A 10 0.50 1.08 -6.58
CA GLY A 10 1.65 1.97 -6.65
C GLY A 10 2.30 2.20 -5.28
N ALA A 11 3.62 2.01 -5.19
CA ALA A 11 4.46 2.21 -3.99
C ALA A 11 5.41 3.42 -4.13
N GLY A 12 4.98 4.46 -4.84
CA GLY A 12 5.69 5.74 -4.92
C GLY A 12 5.51 6.63 -3.68
N GLN A 13 5.92 7.90 -3.80
CA GLN A 13 5.85 8.93 -2.74
C GLN A 13 4.49 9.05 -2.03
N GLY A 14 3.37 8.75 -2.69
CA GLY A 14 2.04 8.75 -2.07
C GLY A 14 1.59 7.39 -1.57
N GLY A 15 1.84 6.34 -2.34
CA GLY A 15 1.27 5.01 -2.09
C GLY A 15 1.89 4.31 -0.88
N LEU A 16 3.22 4.35 -0.76
CA LEU A 16 3.90 3.71 0.37
C LEU A 16 3.54 4.38 1.71
N PRO A 17 3.56 5.74 1.85
CA PRO A 17 3.12 6.38 3.10
C PRO A 17 1.65 6.16 3.43
N ALA A 18 0.76 6.15 2.42
CA ALA A 18 -0.66 5.88 2.63
C ALA A 18 -0.91 4.45 3.12
N ALA A 19 -0.27 3.46 2.49
CA ALA A 19 -0.35 2.06 2.92
C ALA A 19 0.22 1.86 4.33
N ALA A 20 1.36 2.50 4.63
CA ALA A 20 2.00 2.44 5.95
C ALA A 20 1.11 3.07 7.04
N LEU A 21 0.47 4.21 6.76
CA LEU A 21 -0.48 4.83 7.69
C LEU A 21 -1.69 3.93 7.95
N ALA A 22 -2.30 3.38 6.90
CA ALA A 22 -3.44 2.47 7.04
C ALA A 22 -3.09 1.22 7.87
N ALA A 23 -1.91 0.63 7.63
CA ALA A 23 -1.41 -0.49 8.42
C ALA A 23 -1.20 -0.11 9.91
N ARG A 24 -0.67 1.09 10.19
CA ARG A 24 -0.50 1.60 11.57
C ARG A 24 -1.82 1.87 12.29
N LEU A 25 -2.88 2.13 11.54
CA LEU A 25 -4.25 2.26 12.06
C LEU A 25 -4.96 0.91 12.22
N GLY A 26 -4.28 -0.20 11.89
CA GLY A 26 -4.79 -1.56 12.08
C GLY A 26 -5.53 -2.14 10.88
N ALA A 27 -5.55 -1.46 9.72
CA ALA A 27 -6.15 -2.01 8.52
C ALA A 27 -5.32 -3.18 7.96
N ASN A 28 -5.99 -4.25 7.55
CA ASN A 28 -5.39 -5.31 6.75
C ASN A 28 -5.27 -4.84 5.30
N ILE A 29 -4.04 -4.53 4.86
CA ILE A 29 -3.80 -3.88 3.56
C ILE A 29 -3.05 -4.76 2.57
N ALA A 30 -3.27 -4.52 1.28
CA ALA A 30 -2.43 -4.99 0.19
C ALA A 30 -1.82 -3.79 -0.53
N LEU A 31 -0.48 -3.75 -0.65
CA LEU A 31 0.25 -2.80 -1.49
C LEU A 31 0.82 -3.55 -2.69
N ILE A 32 0.54 -3.06 -3.89
CA ILE A 32 0.97 -3.69 -5.14
C ILE A 32 1.78 -2.67 -5.93
N GLU A 33 3.01 -3.02 -6.29
CA GLU A 33 3.89 -2.24 -7.15
C GLU A 33 4.42 -3.15 -8.26
N MET A 34 4.52 -2.60 -9.48
CA MET A 34 5.04 -3.29 -10.66
C MET A 34 6.54 -3.04 -10.85
N GLY A 35 7.04 -1.86 -10.48
CA GLY A 35 8.44 -1.44 -10.58
C GLY A 35 9.17 -1.43 -9.23
N GLU A 36 10.00 -0.42 -9.02
CA GLU A 36 10.74 -0.25 -7.76
C GLU A 36 9.91 0.50 -6.70
N VAL A 37 10.10 0.11 -5.46
CA VAL A 37 9.50 0.80 -4.30
C VAL A 37 10.17 2.17 -4.16
N GLY A 38 9.37 3.23 -4.06
CA GLY A 38 9.85 4.61 -4.05
C GLY A 38 9.33 5.43 -5.23
N GLY A 39 8.99 4.79 -6.35
CA GLY A 39 8.55 5.47 -7.58
C GLY A 39 9.76 5.82 -8.46
N THR A 40 9.75 7.01 -9.06
CA THR A 40 10.88 7.52 -9.86
C THR A 40 12.18 7.57 -9.09
#